data_AF-A0A7X8X3J4-F1
#
_entry.id   AF-A0A7X8X3J4-F1
#
_cell.length_a   1.000
_cell.length_b   1.000
_cell.length_c   1.000
_cell.angle_alpha   90.00
_cell.angle_beta   90.00
_cell.angle_gamma   90.00
#
_symmetry.space_group_name_H-M   'P 1'
#
loop_
_entity.id
_entity.type
_entity.pdbx_description
1 polymer ?
#
loop_
_entity_poly.entity_id
_entity_poly.type
_entity_poly.pdbx_seq_one_letter_code
_entity_poly.pdbx_strand_id
1 'polypeptide(L)' 'CDLVPFIVVQDTLRDVKLRTDGALEDVAPTMLELLKIEKPEEMSGTSLIMKS' A
#
# COMPACT_ATOMS: atom_id res chain seq x y z
N CYS A 1 6.36 -3.33 -20.74
CA CYS A 1 5.51 -2.66 -19.73
C CYS A 1 6.45 -2.04 -18.73
N ASP A 2 6.43 -0.72 -18.63
CA ASP A 2 7.33 0.00 -17.72
C ASP A 2 6.66 0.14 -16.36
N LEU A 3 7.45 -0.02 -15.29
CA LEU A 3 6.97 0.14 -13.92
C LEU A 3 6.80 1.62 -13.60
N VAL A 4 5.86 1.91 -12.69
CA VAL A 4 5.65 3.26 -12.15
C VAL A 4 6.24 3.39 -10.75
N PRO A 5 6.78 4.57 -10.38
CA PRO A 5 7.22 4.79 -9.01
C PRO A 5 6.04 4.88 -8.06
N PHE A 6 6.19 4.32 -6.86
CA PHE A 6 5.25 4.46 -5.76
C PHE A 6 6.02 4.92 -4.51
N ILE A 7 5.60 6.04 -3.92
CA ILE A 7 6.33 6.71 -2.83
C ILE A 7 5.35 6.99 -1.70
N VAL A 8 5.66 6.50 -0.50
CA VAL A 8 4.92 6.81 0.74
C VAL A 8 5.68 7.91 1.47
N VAL A 9 5.01 9.03 1.75
CA VAL A 9 5.60 10.17 2.47
C VAL A 9 4.92 10.31 3.82
N GLN A 10 5.52 9.72 4.86
CA GLN A 10 5.03 9.79 6.23
C GLN A 10 6.18 9.63 7.22
N ASP A 11 6.32 10.55 8.18
CA ASP A 11 7.45 10.55 9.11
C ASP A 11 7.53 9.28 9.98
N THR A 12 6.39 8.71 10.33
CA THR A 12 6.32 7.49 11.16
C THR A 12 6.60 6.21 10.39
N LEU A 13 6.71 6.25 9.06
CA LEU A 13 6.87 5.07 8.20
C LEU A 13 8.18 5.08 7.40
N ARG A 14 9.20 5.83 7.87
CA ARG A 14 10.49 5.92 7.17
C ARG A 14 11.17 4.58 6.95
N ASP A 15 10.99 3.63 7.87
CA ASP A 15 11.63 2.31 7.83
C ASP A 15 10.69 1.21 7.31
N VAL A 16 9.50 1.56 6.82
CA VAL A 16 8.57 0.59 6.25
C VAL A 16 9.08 0.05 4.93
N LYS A 17 8.99 -1.28 4.77
CA LYS A 17 9.21 -1.94 3.50
C LYS A 17 7.92 -2.00 2.70
N LEU A 18 8.03 -1.74 1.40
CA LEU A 18 6.95 -1.91 0.46
C LEU A 18 7.12 -3.22 -0.31
N ARG A 19 6.00 -3.86 -0.64
CA ARG A 19 5.95 -5.01 -1.54
C ARG A 19 6.47 -4.65 -2.93
N THR A 20 7.23 -5.56 -3.53
CA THR A 20 7.84 -5.37 -4.86
C THR A 20 6.98 -5.93 -6.00
N ASP A 21 5.95 -6.70 -5.68
CA ASP A 21 5.03 -7.37 -6.60
C ASP A 21 3.68 -6.64 -6.74
N GLY A 22 3.66 -5.35 -6.38
CA GLY A 22 2.43 -4.55 -6.34
C GLY A 22 1.89 -4.15 -7.71
N ALA A 23 0.60 -3.85 -7.74
CA ALA A 23 -0.13 -3.32 -8.88
C ALA A 23 -0.99 -2.10 -8.49
N LEU A 24 -1.65 -1.47 -9.47
CA LEU A 24 -2.48 -0.29 -9.23
C LEU A 24 -3.68 -0.57 -8.31
N GLU A 25 -4.19 -1.80 -8.27
CA GLU A 25 -5.28 -2.20 -7.37
C GLU A 25 -4.91 -2.14 -5.88
N ASP A 26 -3.61 -2.18 -5.56
CA ASP A 26 -3.10 -2.18 -4.19
C ASP A 26 -3.05 -0.77 -3.58
N VAL A 27 -3.19 0.28 -4.39
CA VAL A 27 -3.08 1.69 -3.94
C VAL A 27 -4.21 2.04 -2.97
N ALA A 28 -5.47 1.73 -3.30
CA ALA A 28 -6.60 2.07 -2.44
C ALA A 28 -6.58 1.32 -1.10
N PRO A 29 -6.35 -0.02 -1.06
CA PRO A 29 -6.12 -0.74 0.19
C PRO A 29 -4.97 -0.19 1.03
N THR A 30 -3.86 0.24 0.40
CA THR A 30 -2.73 0.88 1.10
C THR A 30 -3.16 2.20 1.75
N MET A 31 -3.95 3.03 1.06
CA MET A 31 -4.49 4.27 1.63
C MET A 31 -5.42 4.01 2.81
N LEU A 32 -6.32 3.03 2.71
CA LEU A 32 -7.22 2.68 3.81
C LEU A 32 -6.44 2.27 5.07
N GLU A 33 -5.37 1.49 4.91
CA GLU A 33 -4.50 1.11 6.02
C GLU A 33 -3.81 2.33 6.67
N LEU A 34 -3.28 3.27 5.87
CA LEU A 34 -2.69 4.51 6.39
C LEU A 34 -3.70 5.35 7.19
N LEU A 35 -4.95 5.37 6.73
CA LEU A 35 -6.05 6.07 7.40
C LEU A 35 -6.66 5.29 8.57
N LYS A 36 -6.19 4.06 8.83
CA LYS A 36 -6.72 3.14 9.84
C LYS A 36 -8.22 2.84 9.62
N ILE A 37 -8.62 2.72 8.36
CA ILE A 37 -9.96 2.33 7.94
C ILE A 37 -9.93 0.85 7.55
N GLU A 38 -10.96 0.09 7.93
CA GLU A 38 -11.07 -1.32 7.54
C GLU A 38 -11.26 -1.46 6.02
N LYS A 39 -10.52 -2.39 5.43
CA LYS A 39 -10.62 -2.72 4.01
C LYS A 39 -11.91 -3.53 3.77
N PRO A 40 -12.78 -3.13 2.82
CA PRO A 40 -13.97 -3.88 2.47
C PRO A 40 -13.63 -5.20 1.74
N GLU A 41 -14.55 -6.17 1.78
CA GLU A 41 -14.35 -7.52 1.22
C GLU A 41 -14.32 -7.54 -0.32
N GLU A 42 -14.97 -6.56 -0.97
CA GLU A 42 -15.05 -6.45 -2.41
C GLU A 42 -13.73 -5.98 -3.06
N MET A 43 -12.81 -5.41 -2.28
CA MET A 43 -11.50 -5.01 -2.78
C MET A 43 -10.57 -6.23 -2.91
N SER A 44 -10.17 -6.55 -4.14
CA SER A 44 -9.18 -7.61 -4.43
C SER A 44 -7.76 -7.25 -4.03
N GLY A 45 -7.36 -5.99 -4.25
CA GLY A 45 -6.01 -5.51 -3.99
C GLY A 45 -5.60 -5.62 -2.52
N THR A 46 -4.31 -5.71 -2.26
CA THR A 46 -3.75 -5.87 -0.92
C THR A 46 -2.78 -4.74 -0.63
N SER A 47 -2.76 -4.21 0.60
CA SER A 47 -1.84 -3.13 0.95
C SER A 47 -0.39 -3.46 0.59
N LEU A 48 0.33 -2.44 0.09
CA LEU A 48 1.74 -2.52 -0.25
C LEU A 48 2.65 -2.42 0.97
N ILE A 49 2.14 -1.97 2.12
CA ILE A 49 2.89 -1.80 3.35
C ILE A 49 3.12 -3.18 3.99
N MET A 50 4.39 -3.57 4.15
CA MET A 50 4.73 -4.79 4.89
C MET A 50 4.67 -4.52 6.39
N LYS A 51 3.82 -5.28 7.10
CA LYS A 51 3.78 -5.26 8.56
C LYS A 51 5.03 -5.98 9.11
N SER A 52 5.66 -5.35 10.10
CA SER A 52 6.78 -5.93 10.86
C SER A 52 6.28 -6.75 12.02
#